data_AF-A0A7V9IY85-F1
#
_entry.id   AF-A0A7V9IY85-F1
#
_cell.length_a   1.000
_cell.length_b   1.000
_cell.length_c   1.000
_cell.angle_alpha   90.00
_cell.angle_beta   90.00
_cell.angle_gamma   90.00
#
_symmetry.space_group_name_H-M   'P 1'
#
loop_
_entity.id
_entity.type
_entity.pdbx_description
1 polymer ?
#
loop_
_entity_poly.entity_id
_entity_poly.type
_entity_poly.pdbx_seq_one_letter_code
_entity_poly.pdbx_strand_id
1 'polypeptide(L)'
;MTGVGGVFFRAKDPASLVAWYEEHLGVPVNEGYVVFPESHDTHWVPFSDDTDYWPAEKQSMINFTVRDLGAILAQLRASGVEVDDKIEDHELGRFGWATDPEGNRFELWQPLER
;
A
#
# COMPACT_ATOMS: atom_id res chain seq x y z
N MET A 1 -6.98 11.16 6.05
CA MET A 1 -6.06 10.05 6.37
C MET A 1 -6.39 9.49 7.74
N THR A 2 -6.28 8.18 7.91
CA THR A 2 -6.44 7.48 9.20
C THR A 2 -5.17 6.75 9.64
N GLY A 3 -4.22 6.50 8.73
CA GLY A 3 -2.94 5.88 9.06
C GLY A 3 -2.22 5.39 7.80
N VAL A 4 -1.16 4.62 8.02
CA VAL A 4 -0.52 3.80 6.99
C VAL A 4 -1.26 2.47 6.97
N GLY A 5 -1.77 2.06 5.81
CA GLY A 5 -2.36 0.74 5.62
C GLY A 5 -1.35 -0.28 5.12
N GLY A 6 -0.30 0.18 4.43
CA GLY A 6 0.77 -0.72 4.03
C GLY A 6 2.04 -0.05 3.55
N VAL A 7 3.13 -0.81 3.61
CA VAL A 7 4.43 -0.51 3.01
C VAL A 7 4.73 -1.63 2.03
N PHE A 8 4.79 -1.28 0.76
CA PHE A 8 5.07 -2.20 -0.34
C PHE A 8 6.46 -1.90 -0.87
N PHE A 9 7.32 -2.90 -1.02
CA PHE A 9 8.71 -2.66 -1.40
C PHE A 9 9.30 -3.79 -2.23
N ARG A 10 10.27 -3.47 -3.07
CA ARG A 10 10.90 -4.45 -3.97
C ARG A 10 11.83 -5.40 -3.22
N ALA A 11 11.77 -6.67 -3.57
CA ALA A 11 12.66 -7.72 -3.10
C ALA A 11 13.00 -8.68 -4.25
N LYS A 12 14.27 -9.08 -4.34
CA LYS A 12 14.74 -10.06 -5.34
C LYS A 12 14.09 -11.44 -5.16
N ASP A 13 13.78 -11.79 -3.91
CA ASP A 13 13.08 -13.01 -3.54
C ASP A 13 12.13 -12.68 -2.38
N PRO A 14 10.87 -12.29 -2.69
CA PRO A 14 9.89 -11.92 -1.68
C PRO A 14 9.61 -13.05 -0.68
N ALA A 15 9.51 -14.29 -1.16
CA ALA A 15 9.18 -15.45 -0.32
C ALA A 15 10.29 -15.73 0.70
N SER A 16 11.55 -15.78 0.25
CA SER A 16 12.69 -15.96 1.15
C SER A 16 12.80 -14.81 2.16
N LEU A 17 12.49 -13.58 1.75
CA LEU A 17 12.55 -12.42 2.65
C LEU A 17 11.45 -12.46 3.73
N VAL A 18 10.24 -12.89 3.38
CA VAL A 18 9.14 -13.07 4.33
C VAL A 18 9.48 -14.15 5.36
N ALA A 19 10.00 -15.28 4.90
CA ALA A 19 10.47 -16.35 5.80
C ALA A 19 11.57 -15.86 6.75
N TRP A 20 12.48 -15.02 6.25
CA TRP A 20 13.51 -14.41 7.08
C TRP A 20 12.91 -13.49 8.17
N TYR A 21 11.89 -12.69 7.83
CA TYR A 21 11.21 -11.85 8.82
C TYR A 21 10.49 -12.69 9.87
N GLU A 22 9.79 -13.75 9.48
CA GLU A 22 9.14 -14.68 10.41
C GLU A 22 10.15 -15.31 11.37
N GLU A 23 11.22 -15.91 10.83
CA GLU A 23 12.23 -16.64 11.60
C GLU A 23 12.98 -15.72 12.58
N HIS A 24 13.40 -14.54 12.11
CA HIS A 24 14.34 -13.71 12.85
C HIS A 24 13.71 -12.57 13.63
N LEU A 25 12.54 -12.08 13.19
CA LEU A 25 11.82 -11.00 13.89
C LEU A 25 10.57 -11.49 14.62
N GLY A 26 10.13 -12.74 14.37
CA GLY A 26 8.95 -13.30 15.03
C GLY A 26 7.65 -12.58 14.63
N VAL A 27 7.62 -11.98 13.44
CA VAL A 27 6.44 -11.25 12.96
C VAL A 27 5.42 -12.23 12.35
N PRO A 28 4.11 -11.96 12.51
CA PRO A 28 3.09 -12.83 11.95
C PRO A 28 3.05 -12.71 10.43
N VAL A 29 3.20 -13.84 9.74
CA VAL A 29 3.06 -13.94 8.29
C VAL A 29 1.67 -14.47 7.94
N ASN A 30 1.01 -13.81 6.99
CA ASN A 30 -0.24 -14.25 6.39
C ASN A 30 -0.12 -14.12 4.87
N GLU A 31 -0.48 -15.16 4.12
CA GLU A 31 -0.52 -15.15 2.64
C GLU A 31 0.73 -14.57 1.95
N GLY A 32 1.91 -14.78 2.54
CA GLY A 32 3.18 -14.31 1.97
C GLY A 32 3.51 -12.84 2.24
N TYR A 33 2.89 -12.22 3.24
CA TYR A 33 3.27 -10.90 3.74
C TYR A 33 3.07 -10.80 5.25
N VAL A 34 3.57 -9.72 5.85
CA VAL A 34 3.47 -9.48 7.30
C VAL A 34 2.33 -8.51 7.57
N VAL A 35 1.54 -8.78 8.61
CA VAL A 35 0.51 -7.84 9.09
C VAL A 35 0.82 -7.45 10.53
N PHE A 36 1.02 -6.17 10.80
CA PHE A 36 1.32 -5.69 12.15
C PHE A 36 0.03 -5.30 12.89
N PRO A 37 -0.53 -6.17 13.76
CA PRO A 37 -1.83 -5.92 14.40
C PRO A 37 -1.80 -4.70 15.33
N GLU A 38 -0.68 -4.47 16.01
CA GLU A 38 -0.49 -3.31 16.89
C GLU A 38 -0.33 -1.99 16.11
N SER A 39 -0.13 -2.06 14.80
CA SER A 39 0.03 -0.90 13.91
C SER A 39 -1.17 -0.72 13.00
N HIS A 40 -2.39 -0.77 13.56
CA HIS A 40 -3.63 -0.63 12.79
C HIS A 40 -3.74 -1.61 11.60
N ASP A 41 -3.30 -2.84 11.82
CA ASP A 41 -3.23 -3.87 10.76
C ASP A 41 -2.40 -3.39 9.55
N THR A 42 -1.27 -2.70 9.77
CA THR A 42 -0.37 -2.26 8.67
C THR A 42 0.22 -3.48 7.95
N HIS A 43 0.08 -3.51 6.63
CA HIS A 43 0.65 -4.56 5.77
C HIS A 43 2.10 -4.24 5.41
N TRP A 44 3.01 -5.17 5.63
CA TRP A 44 4.41 -5.09 5.22
C TRP A 44 4.66 -6.15 4.15
N VAL A 45 4.74 -5.70 2.89
CA VAL A 45 4.58 -6.58 1.73
C VAL A 45 5.78 -6.43 0.79
N PRO A 46 6.64 -7.46 0.67
CA PRO A 46 7.62 -7.49 -0.41
C PRO A 46 6.96 -7.87 -1.72
N PHE A 47 7.26 -7.11 -2.77
CA PHE A 47 6.91 -7.39 -4.16
C PHE A 47 8.17 -7.82 -4.92
N SER A 48 7.97 -8.49 -6.07
CA SER A 48 9.06 -8.79 -7.00
C SER A 48 9.84 -7.52 -7.37
N ASP A 49 11.15 -7.64 -7.58
CA ASP A 49 12.01 -6.49 -7.91
C ASP A 49 11.70 -5.87 -9.28
N ASP A 50 11.02 -6.61 -10.14
CA ASP A 50 10.53 -6.19 -11.46
C ASP A 50 9.06 -5.75 -11.48
N THR A 51 8.41 -5.60 -10.32
CA THR A 51 7.00 -5.13 -10.24
C THR A 51 6.80 -3.81 -10.99
N ASP A 52 5.68 -3.69 -11.72
CA ASP A 52 5.24 -2.47 -12.40
C ASP A 52 4.22 -1.67 -11.57
N TYR A 53 3.94 -2.10 -10.34
CA TYR A 53 2.91 -1.53 -9.48
C TYR A 53 3.20 -0.07 -9.07
N TRP A 54 4.46 0.35 -9.08
CA TRP A 54 4.91 1.74 -8.91
C TRP A 54 6.21 1.97 -9.70
N PRO A 55 6.64 3.24 -9.91
CA PRO A 55 7.79 3.54 -10.76
C PRO A 55 9.06 2.76 -10.39
N ALA A 56 9.78 2.27 -11.40
CA ALA A 56 10.90 1.35 -11.24
C ALA A 56 12.07 1.94 -10.45
N GLU A 57 12.22 3.26 -10.48
CA GLU A 57 13.25 4.02 -9.78
C GLU A 57 13.02 4.17 -8.27
N LYS A 58 11.82 3.80 -7.76
CA LYS A 58 11.46 3.93 -6.34
C LYS A 58 11.55 2.59 -5.64
N GLN A 59 12.16 2.48 -4.46
CA GLN A 59 12.26 1.19 -3.77
C GLN A 59 10.93 0.68 -3.21
N SER A 60 9.98 1.59 -2.96
CA SER A 60 8.73 1.30 -2.27
C SER A 60 7.57 2.18 -2.72
N MET A 61 6.37 1.72 -2.41
CA MET A 61 5.13 2.48 -2.44
C MET A 61 4.45 2.42 -1.06
N ILE A 62 3.83 3.52 -0.66
CA ILE A 62 3.07 3.60 0.59
C ILE A 62 1.58 3.51 0.28
N ASN A 63 0.87 2.70 1.07
CA ASN A 63 -0.59 2.68 1.14
C ASN A 63 -1.06 3.44 2.39
N PHE A 64 -1.96 4.39 2.21
CA PHE A 64 -2.60 5.13 3.30
C PHE A 64 -4.05 4.73 3.47
N THR A 65 -4.51 4.59 4.71
CA THR A 65 -5.93 4.38 4.98
C THR A 65 -6.70 5.70 5.01
N VAL A 66 -7.92 5.69 4.49
CA VAL A 66 -8.84 6.83 4.46
C VAL A 66 -10.26 6.43 4.85
N ARG A 67 -11.02 7.38 5.42
CA ARG A 67 -12.44 7.17 5.74
C ARG A 67 -13.36 7.26 4.53
N ASP A 68 -13.02 8.12 3.58
CA ASP A 68 -13.80 8.37 2.36
C ASP A 68 -12.84 8.56 1.18
N LEU A 69 -12.73 7.53 0.35
CA LEU A 69 -11.91 7.50 -0.84
C LEU A 69 -12.40 8.51 -1.89
N GLY A 70 -13.72 8.63 -2.07
CA GLY A 70 -14.29 9.55 -3.06
C GLY A 70 -13.95 11.00 -2.73
N ALA A 71 -14.11 11.38 -1.46
CA ALA A 71 -13.81 12.73 -0.99
C ALA A 71 -12.33 13.09 -1.14
N ILE A 72 -11.41 12.19 -0.74
CA ILE A 72 -9.97 12.50 -0.83
C ILE A 72 -9.49 12.57 -2.28
N LEU A 73 -9.95 11.68 -3.17
CA LEU A 73 -9.59 11.72 -4.58
C LEU A 73 -10.11 13.00 -5.25
N ALA A 74 -11.33 13.43 -4.92
CA ALA A 74 -11.87 14.71 -5.41
C ALA A 74 -11.06 15.91 -4.93
N GLN A 75 -10.67 15.92 -3.66
CA GLN A 75 -9.81 16.97 -3.09
C GLN A 75 -8.44 17.03 -3.80
N LEU A 76 -7.81 15.88 -4.02
CA LEU A 76 -6.51 15.80 -4.69
C LEU A 76 -6.59 16.32 -6.13
N ARG A 77 -7.60 15.87 -6.91
CA ARG A 77 -7.84 16.37 -8.28
C ARG A 77 -8.07 17.88 -8.31
N ALA A 78 -8.90 18.41 -7.39
CA ALA A 78 -9.15 19.85 -7.28
C ALA A 78 -7.89 20.67 -6.96
N SER A 79 -6.89 20.02 -6.35
CA SER A 79 -5.61 20.63 -5.98
C SER A 79 -4.54 20.47 -7.09
N GLY A 80 -4.90 19.88 -8.24
CA GLY A 80 -3.98 19.64 -9.36
C GLY A 80 -3.04 18.46 -9.17
N VAL A 81 -3.30 17.59 -8.19
CA VAL A 81 -2.55 16.34 -8.02
C VAL A 81 -2.95 15.37 -9.12
N GLU A 82 -1.96 14.63 -9.64
CA GLU A 82 -2.21 13.54 -10.57
C GLU A 82 -2.87 12.38 -9.82
N VAL A 83 -4.11 12.07 -10.19
CA VAL A 83 -4.91 11.01 -9.58
C VAL A 83 -5.28 10.03 -10.68
N ASP A 84 -5.02 8.74 -10.44
CA ASP A 84 -5.36 7.66 -11.35
C ASP A 84 -6.90 7.61 -11.53
N ASP A 85 -7.37 7.35 -12.75
CA ASP A 85 -8.81 7.16 -13.00
C ASP A 85 -9.28 5.80 -12.46
N LYS A 86 -8.33 4.88 -12.27
CA LYS A 86 -8.58 3.56 -11.71
C LYS A 86 -9.04 3.64 -10.26
N ILE A 87 -10.18 3.03 -9.99
CA ILE A 87 -10.68 2.71 -8.66
C ILE A 87 -11.00 1.21 -8.66
N GLU A 88 -10.57 0.50 -7.62
CA GLU A 88 -10.87 -0.91 -7.44
C GLU A 88 -11.70 -1.14 -6.18
N ASP A 89 -12.71 -2.00 -6.30
CA ASP A 89 -13.49 -2.51 -5.17
C ASP A 89 -13.12 -3.98 -4.97
N HIS A 90 -12.62 -4.31 -3.77
CA HIS A 90 -12.18 -5.64 -3.36
C HIS A 90 -12.84 -6.04 -2.04
N GLU A 91 -12.65 -7.29 -1.62
CA GLU A 91 -13.15 -7.79 -0.34
C GLU A 91 -12.53 -7.10 0.89
N LEU A 92 -11.37 -6.45 0.73
CA LEU A 92 -10.72 -5.67 1.78
C LEU A 92 -11.19 -4.21 1.83
N GLY A 93 -11.92 -3.74 0.80
CA GLY A 93 -12.37 -2.36 0.70
C GLY A 93 -12.11 -1.76 -0.67
N ARG A 94 -12.01 -0.43 -0.73
CA ARG A 94 -11.89 0.34 -1.97
C ARG A 94 -10.51 0.96 -2.09
N PHE A 95 -9.96 0.95 -3.29
CA PHE A 95 -8.60 1.39 -3.55
C PHE A 95 -8.56 2.42 -4.68
N GLY A 96 -7.69 3.41 -4.53
CA GLY A 96 -7.37 4.40 -5.55
C GLY A 96 -5.91 4.84 -5.44
N TRP A 97 -5.39 5.51 -6.45
CA TRP A 97 -3.98 5.89 -6.51
C TRP A 97 -3.81 7.34 -6.93
N ALA A 98 -2.71 7.93 -6.47
CA ALA A 98 -2.29 9.27 -6.87
C ALA A 98 -0.76 9.37 -6.84
N THR A 99 -0.22 10.40 -7.47
CA THR A 99 1.22 10.66 -7.55
C THR A 99 1.54 12.00 -6.88
N ASP A 100 2.50 11.99 -5.96
CA ASP A 100 2.95 13.19 -5.28
C ASP A 100 3.91 14.04 -6.16
N PRO A 101 4.29 15.26 -5.72
CA PRO A 101 5.19 16.13 -6.49
C PRO A 101 6.61 15.56 -6.73
N GLU A 102 7.02 14.50 -6.04
CA GLU A 102 8.31 13.83 -6.23
C GLU A 102 8.20 12.58 -7.13
N GLY A 103 7.04 12.36 -7.74
CA GLY A 103 6.78 11.20 -8.59
C GLY A 103 6.57 9.91 -7.81
N ASN A 104 6.28 9.98 -6.51
CA ASN A 104 5.92 8.78 -5.75
C ASN A 104 4.44 8.48 -5.99
N ARG A 105 4.16 7.37 -6.68
CA ARG A 105 2.83 6.78 -6.69
C ARG A 105 2.52 6.26 -5.29
N PHE A 106 1.34 6.55 -4.77
CA PHE A 106 0.85 6.05 -3.49
C PHE A 106 -0.57 5.53 -3.63
N GLU A 107 -0.94 4.59 -2.76
CA GLU A 107 -2.25 3.97 -2.73
C GLU A 107 -3.08 4.53 -1.58
N LEU A 108 -4.37 4.66 -1.81
CA LEU A 108 -5.38 5.09 -0.86
C LEU A 108 -6.37 3.95 -0.68
N TRP A 109 -6.48 3.44 0.53
CA TRP A 109 -7.38 2.36 0.88
C TRP A 109 -8.48 2.85 1.82
N GLN A 110 -9.73 2.66 1.44
CA GLN A 110 -10.87 2.75 2.34
C GLN A 110 -11.28 1.33 2.73
N PRO A 111 -10.96 0.88 3.96
CA PRO A 111 -11.39 -0.42 4.45
C PRO A 111 -12.91 -0.55 4.45
N LEU A 112 -13.42 -1.78 4.33
CA LEU A 112 -14.83 -2.04 4.64
C LEU A 112 -15.12 -1.61 6.08
N GLU A 113 -16.25 -0.95 6.31
CA GLU A 113 -16.72 -0.67 7.66
C GLU A 113 -16.90 -2.00 8.40
N ARG A 114 -16.22 -2.15 9.54
CA ARG A 114 -16.37 -3.31 10.44
C ARG A 114 -17.67 -3.22 11.24
#